data_AF-A0A2E0HD76-F1
#
_entry.id   AF-A0A2E0HD76-F1
#
_cell.length_a   1.000
_cell.length_b   1.000
_cell.length_c   1.000
_cell.angle_alpha   90.00
_cell.angle_beta   90.00
_cell.angle_gamma   90.00
#
_symmetry.space_group_name_H-M   'P 1'
#
loop_
_entity.id
_entity.type
_entity.pdbx_description
1 polymer ?
#
loop_
_entity_poly.entity_id
_entity_poly.type
_entity_poly.pdbx_seq_one_letter_code
_entity_poly.pdbx_strand_id
1 'polypeptide(L)'
;MLAVLRPTRARQQHPDLFERLNQVLNHFRHRLRPGHYVLFYLLSMGLSACALLNHYHNDPLDYFAPDTPIAAATRLSEQARGIHHPLVGQLDTRQEDGIFDPEFLTTVNGFET
;
A
#
# COMPACT_ATOMS: atom_id res chain seq x y z
N MET A 1 56.13 -7.01 5.58
CA MET A 1 55.16 -7.19 4.49
C MET A 1 54.34 -5.90 4.41
N LEU A 2 54.68 -5.01 3.48
CA LEU A 2 53.98 -3.73 3.28
C LEU A 2 53.51 -3.73 1.83
N ALA A 3 52.21 -3.93 1.62
CA ALA A 3 51.61 -3.81 0.29
C ALA A 3 51.52 -2.32 -0.05
N VAL A 4 52.53 -1.81 -0.76
CA VAL A 4 52.48 -0.48 -1.35
C VAL A 4 51.43 -0.53 -2.46
N LEU A 5 50.28 0.10 -2.22
CA LEU A 5 49.27 0.37 -3.24
C LEU A 5 49.92 1.17 -4.37
N ARG A 6 50.20 0.50 -5.50
CA ARG A 6 50.61 1.19 -6.73
C ARG A 6 49.45 2.12 -7.13
N PRO A 7 49.66 3.44 -7.24
CA PRO A 7 48.64 4.32 -7.78
C PRO A 7 48.48 3.96 -9.26
N THR A 8 47.41 3.24 -9.59
CA THR A 8 47.03 2.95 -10.97
C THR A 8 46.72 4.28 -11.66
N ARG A 9 47.46 4.60 -12.71
CA ARG A 9 47.26 5.73 -13.62
C ARG A 9 45.95 5.67 -14.43
N ALA A 10 44.91 5.00 -13.92
CA ALA A 10 43.59 4.94 -14.55
C ALA A 10 42.81 6.26 -14.40
N ARG A 11 43.24 7.15 -13.49
CA ARG A 11 42.56 8.42 -13.18
C ARG A 11 42.79 9.54 -14.19
N GLN A 12 43.55 9.32 -15.27
CA GLN A 12 44.00 10.40 -16.15
C GLN A 12 43.51 10.33 -17.60
N GLN A 13 42.74 9.33 -18.02
CA GLN A 13 42.47 9.19 -19.46
C GLN A 13 41.10 9.67 -19.95
N HIS A 14 40.01 9.59 -19.19
CA HIS A 14 38.75 10.27 -19.57
C HIS A 14 37.91 10.58 -18.33
N PRO A 15 37.23 11.74 -18.25
CA PRO A 15 36.29 11.99 -17.16
C PRO A 15 35.23 10.90 -17.22
N ASP A 16 35.06 10.24 -16.08
CA ASP A 16 34.10 9.15 -15.89
C ASP A 16 32.70 9.63 -16.29
N LEU A 17 31.83 8.75 -16.78
CA LEU A 17 30.48 9.14 -17.24
C LEU A 17 29.72 9.88 -16.12
N PHE A 18 29.91 9.44 -14.87
CA PHE A 18 29.38 10.09 -13.68
C PHE A 18 29.96 11.49 -13.43
N GLU A 19 31.24 11.69 -13.69
CA GLU A 19 31.89 12.98 -13.51
C GLU A 19 31.39 14.01 -14.55
N ARG A 20 31.22 13.57 -15.80
CA ARG A 20 30.60 14.39 -16.86
C ARG A 20 29.16 14.76 -16.51
N LEU A 21 28.36 13.78 -16.06
CA LEU A 21 26.99 14.02 -15.65
C LEU A 21 26.92 15.01 -14.48
N ASN A 22 27.80 14.85 -13.48
CA ASN A 22 27.85 15.73 -12.32
C ASN A 22 28.25 17.17 -12.72
N GLN A 23 29.17 17.34 -13.67
CA GLN A 23 29.52 18.66 -14.20
C GLN A 23 28.34 19.31 -14.92
N VAL A 24 27.60 18.54 -15.73
CA VAL A 24 26.39 19.02 -16.41
C VAL A 24 25.31 19.41 -15.41
N LEU A 25 25.08 18.60 -14.37
CA LEU A 25 24.12 18.89 -13.30
C LEU A 25 24.50 20.13 -12.49
N ASN A 26 25.77 20.29 -12.15
CA ASN A 26 26.26 21.50 -11.45
C ASN A 26 26.11 22.74 -12.32
N HIS A 27 26.46 22.66 -13.60
CA HIS A 27 26.29 23.76 -14.53
C HIS A 27 24.81 24.15 -14.69
N PHE A 28 23.92 23.16 -14.76
CA PHE A 28 22.48 23.37 -14.78
C PHE A 28 21.99 24.04 -13.48
N ARG A 29 22.45 23.56 -12.32
CA ARG A 29 22.13 24.15 -11.00
C ARG A 29 22.52 25.62 -10.92
N HIS A 30 23.70 26.00 -11.44
CA HIS A 30 24.15 27.38 -11.45
C HIS A 30 23.37 28.29 -12.42
N ARG A 31 22.60 27.71 -13.35
CA ARG A 31 21.69 28.45 -14.25
C ARG A 31 20.28 28.61 -13.68
N LEU A 32 19.97 27.96 -12.56
CA LEU A 32 18.65 28.09 -11.93
C LEU A 32 18.47 29.50 -11.36
N ARG A 33 17.40 30.14 -11.82
CA ARG A 33 16.92 31.44 -11.31
C ARG A 33 15.83 31.22 -10.26
N PRO A 34 15.57 32.21 -9.38
CA PRO A 34 14.51 32.14 -8.35
C PRO A 34 13.15 31.64 -8.88
N GLY A 35 12.74 32.07 -10.08
CA GLY A 35 11.48 31.63 -10.69
C GLY A 35 11.36 30.11 -10.93
N HIS A 36 12.48 29.40 -11.14
CA HIS A 36 12.46 27.94 -11.29
C HIS A 36 12.13 27.24 -9.98
N TYR A 37 12.60 27.78 -8.85
CA TYR A 37 12.26 27.26 -7.53
C TYR A 37 10.79 27.50 -7.20
N VAL A 38 10.27 28.68 -7.52
CA VAL A 38 8.84 28.97 -7.37
C VAL A 38 8.00 27.99 -8.18
N LEU A 39 8.33 27.78 -9.45
CA LEU A 39 7.64 26.82 -10.30
C LEU A 39 7.73 25.39 -9.75
N PHE A 40 8.92 24.97 -9.28
CA PHE A 40 9.12 23.66 -8.67
C PHE A 40 8.22 23.46 -7.44
N TYR A 41 8.13 24.45 -6.55
CA TYR A 41 7.27 24.36 -5.37
C TYR A 41 5.79 24.36 -5.73
N LEU A 42 5.36 25.16 -6.70
CA LEU A 42 3.97 25.16 -7.16
C LEU A 42 3.59 23.81 -7.78
N LEU A 43 4.45 23.23 -8.62
CA LEU A 43 4.24 21.90 -9.18
C LEU A 43 4.20 20.82 -8.10
N SER A 44 5.12 20.89 -7.13
CA SER A 44 5.18 19.94 -6.01
C SER A 44 3.92 20.04 -5.14
N MET A 45 3.46 21.25 -4.84
CA MET A 45 2.20 21.48 -4.11
C MET A 45 0.99 20.96 -4.90
N GLY A 46 0.94 21.20 -6.21
CA GLY A 46 -0.11 20.67 -7.07
C GLY A 46 -0.16 19.15 -7.07
N LEU A 47 0.99 18.49 -7.24
CA LEU A 47 1.10 17.02 -7.18
C LEU A 47 0.71 16.47 -5.80
N SER A 48 1.14 17.14 -4.72
CA SER A 48 0.74 16.77 -3.36
C SER A 48 -0.77 16.94 -3.14
N ALA A 49 -1.39 17.98 -3.70
CA ALA A 49 -2.83 18.17 -3.63
C ALA A 49 -3.60 17.07 -4.38
N CYS A 50 -3.04 16.50 -5.44
CA CYS A 50 -3.64 15.33 -6.11
C CYS A 50 -3.73 14.10 -5.20
N ALA A 51 -2.91 13.99 -4.14
CA ALA A 51 -3.07 12.92 -3.16
C ALA A 51 -4.41 12.98 -2.42
N LEU A 52 -5.04 14.16 -2.33
CA LEU A 52 -6.39 14.29 -1.78
C LEU A 52 -7.47 13.73 -2.71
N LEU A 53 -7.16 13.52 -3.99
CA LEU A 53 -8.04 12.90 -4.98
C LEU A 53 -7.87 11.38 -5.04
N ASN A 54 -6.97 10.80 -4.24
CA ASN A 54 -6.80 9.35 -4.23
C ASN A 54 -8.05 8.69 -3.67
N HIS A 55 -8.53 7.69 -4.42
CA HIS A 55 -9.57 6.80 -3.95
C HIS A 55 -8.92 5.72 -3.07
N TYR A 56 -9.21 5.74 -1.77
CA TYR A 56 -8.76 4.70 -0.85
C TYR A 56 -9.72 3.52 -0.91
N HIS A 57 -9.20 2.35 -1.28
CA HIS A 57 -9.93 1.09 -1.26
C HIS A 57 -9.90 0.53 0.16
N ASN A 58 -10.95 0.83 0.93
CA ASN A 58 -11.11 0.37 2.31
C ASN A 58 -11.85 -0.96 2.39
N ASP A 59 -12.56 -1.36 1.33
CA ASP A 59 -13.19 -2.67 1.24
C ASP A 59 -12.19 -3.68 0.63
N PRO A 60 -11.92 -4.82 1.29
CA PRO A 60 -11.15 -5.92 0.68
C PRO A 60 -11.70 -6.37 -0.68
N LEU A 61 -13.00 -6.19 -0.94
CA LEU A 61 -13.65 -6.54 -2.20
C LEU A 61 -13.27 -5.60 -3.35
N ASP A 62 -12.85 -4.37 -3.05
CA ASP A 62 -12.46 -3.37 -4.06
C ASP A 62 -11.18 -3.76 -4.83
N TYR A 63 -10.37 -4.67 -4.28
CA TYR A 63 -9.16 -5.16 -4.93
C TYR A 63 -9.44 -6.20 -6.03
N PHE A 64 -10.66 -6.73 -6.09
CA PHE A 64 -11.07 -7.67 -7.13
C PHE A 64 -11.63 -6.94 -8.34
N ALA A 65 -11.54 -7.58 -9.51
CA ALA A 65 -12.17 -7.05 -10.71
C ALA A 65 -13.69 -6.88 -10.49
N PRO A 66 -14.30 -5.80 -11.00
CA PRO A 66 -15.70 -5.46 -10.74
C PRO A 66 -16.69 -6.53 -11.25
N ASP A 67 -16.26 -7.35 -12.21
CA ASP A 67 -17.07 -8.40 -12.85
C ASP A 67 -16.77 -9.81 -12.31
N THR A 68 -16.21 -9.92 -11.11
CA THR A 68 -16.01 -11.23 -10.49
C THR A 68 -17.34 -11.83 -10.01
N PRO A 69 -17.49 -13.18 -10.06
CA PRO A 69 -18.66 -13.86 -9.51
C PRO A 69 -18.93 -13.53 -8.03
N ILE A 70 -17.87 -13.29 -7.26
CA ILE A 70 -17.94 -12.85 -5.86
C ILE A 70 -18.58 -11.45 -5.76
N ALA A 71 -18.10 -10.46 -6.53
CA ALA A 71 -18.67 -9.12 -6.50
C ALA A 71 -20.15 -9.09 -6.94
N ALA A 72 -20.54 -9.96 -7.88
CA ALA A 72 -21.93 -10.12 -8.31
C ALA A 72 -22.81 -10.76 -7.21
N ALA A 73 -22.31 -11.81 -6.56
CA ALA A 73 -23.01 -12.48 -5.46
C ALA A 73 -23.19 -11.55 -4.26
N THR A 74 -22.17 -10.77 -3.90
CA THR A 74 -22.24 -9.78 -2.81
C THR A 74 -23.29 -8.71 -3.10
N ARG A 75 -23.30 -8.12 -4.31
CA ARG A 75 -24.32 -7.13 -4.72
C ARG A 75 -25.74 -7.67 -4.63
N LEU A 76 -25.97 -8.90 -5.13
CA LEU A 76 -27.27 -9.56 -5.05
C LEU A 76 -27.71 -9.79 -3.60
N SER A 77 -26.79 -10.23 -2.75
CA SER A 77 -27.05 -10.44 -1.32
C SER A 77 -27.40 -9.12 -0.62
N GLU A 78 -26.63 -8.06 -0.86
CA GLU A 78 -26.86 -6.74 -0.26
C GLU A 78 -28.17 -6.10 -0.72
N GLN A 79 -28.53 -6.25 -2.00
CA GLN A 79 -29.82 -5.79 -2.51
C GLN A 79 -31.01 -6.54 -1.90
N ALA A 80 -30.86 -7.85 -1.68
CA ALA A 80 -31.94 -8.70 -1.19
C ALA A 80 -32.13 -8.62 0.33
N ARG A 81 -31.05 -8.40 1.10
CA ARG A 81 -31.08 -8.51 2.57
C ARG A 81 -30.46 -7.33 3.32
N GLY A 82 -29.79 -6.41 2.63
CA GLY A 82 -29.03 -5.30 3.23
C GLY A 82 -27.55 -5.63 3.43
N ILE A 83 -26.76 -4.63 3.83
CA ILE A 83 -25.33 -4.81 4.12
C ILE A 83 -25.22 -5.64 5.40
N HIS A 84 -24.74 -6.89 5.26
CA HIS A 84 -24.49 -7.78 6.39
C HIS A 84 -23.00 -7.94 6.58
N HIS A 85 -22.47 -7.36 7.64
CA HIS A 85 -21.18 -7.80 8.17
C HIS A 85 -21.42 -9.15 8.86
N PRO A 86 -20.83 -10.25 8.39
CA PRO A 86 -21.01 -11.53 9.06
C PRO A 86 -20.38 -11.44 10.45
N LEU A 87 -21.21 -11.48 11.49
CA LEU A 87 -20.74 -11.73 12.84
C LEU A 87 -20.35 -13.22 12.92
N VAL A 88 -19.05 -13.49 12.83
CA VAL A 88 -18.53 -14.85 13.04
C VAL A 88 -18.25 -15.01 14.53
N GLY A 89 -19.19 -15.60 15.24
CA GLY A 89 -18.98 -16.10 16.60
C GLY A 89 -18.39 -17.51 16.56
N GLN A 90 -17.21 -17.71 17.15
CA GLN A 90 -16.69 -19.04 17.41
C GLN A 90 -16.99 -19.41 18.86
N LEU A 91 -17.80 -20.45 19.06
CA LEU A 91 -18.12 -20.99 20.38
C LEU A 91 -17.28 -22.26 20.61
N ASP A 92 -16.43 -22.23 21.63
CA ASP A 92 -15.61 -23.36 22.07
C ASP A 92 -16.04 -23.72 23.50
N THR A 93 -16.63 -24.90 23.67
CA THR A 93 -17.19 -25.32 24.96
C THR A 93 -16.14 -25.91 25.90
N ARG A 94 -14.98 -26.33 25.39
CA ARG A 94 -13.87 -26.96 26.15
C ARG A 94 -14.26 -28.12 27.09
N GLN A 95 -15.48 -28.65 26.97
CA GLN A 95 -16.00 -29.77 27.74
C GLN A 95 -15.90 -31.08 26.95
N GLU A 96 -15.89 -32.21 27.66
CA GLU A 96 -15.79 -33.55 27.06
C GLU A 96 -16.98 -33.86 26.12
N ASP A 97 -18.18 -33.40 26.49
CA ASP A 97 -19.39 -33.51 25.68
C ASP A 97 -19.51 -32.42 24.59
N GLY A 98 -18.58 -31.48 24.56
CA GLY A 98 -18.41 -30.53 23.46
C GLY A 98 -19.66 -29.67 23.20
N ILE A 99 -20.05 -29.60 21.94
CA ILE A 99 -21.23 -28.85 21.46
C ILE A 99 -22.56 -29.58 21.72
N PHE A 100 -22.52 -30.81 22.25
CA PHE A 100 -23.70 -31.63 22.53
C PHE A 100 -24.16 -31.53 23.98
N ASP A 101 -23.49 -30.72 24.80
CA ASP A 101 -23.92 -30.40 26.15
C ASP A 101 -25.35 -29.79 26.12
N PRO A 102 -26.33 -30.39 26.82
CA PRO A 102 -27.69 -29.89 26.87
C PRO A 102 -27.78 -28.41 27.32
N GLU A 103 -26.92 -27.98 28.24
CA GLU A 103 -26.92 -26.61 28.77
C GLU A 103 -26.42 -25.61 27.72
N PHE A 104 -25.41 -26.01 26.94
CA PHE A 104 -24.92 -25.27 25.78
C PHE A 104 -25.99 -25.12 24.71
N LEU A 105 -26.69 -26.22 24.35
CA LEU A 105 -27.76 -26.19 23.34
C LEU A 105 -28.93 -25.30 23.76
N THR A 106 -29.32 -25.30 25.05
CA THR A 106 -30.34 -24.36 25.55
C THR A 106 -29.88 -22.90 25.48
N THR A 107 -28.59 -22.64 25.71
CA THR A 107 -28.02 -21.29 25.66
C THR A 107 -27.97 -20.76 24.23
N VAL A 108 -27.56 -21.58 23.26
CA VAL A 108 -27.51 -21.20 21.84
C VAL A 108 -28.91 -20.98 21.27
N ASN A 109 -29.89 -21.82 21.61
CA ASN A 109 -31.29 -21.62 21.21
C ASN A 109 -31.89 -20.31 21.76
N GLY A 110 -31.35 -19.78 22.88
CA GLY A 110 -31.74 -18.48 23.41
C GLY A 110 -31.22 -17.27 22.62
N PHE A 111 -30.22 -17.46 21.75
CA PHE A 111 -29.69 -16.41 20.86
C PHE A 111 -30.39 -16.37 19.48
N GLU A 112 -31.19 -17.39 19.13
CA GLU A 112 -31.93 -17.45 17.86
C GLU A 112 -33.28 -16.69 17.88
N THR A 113 -33.70 -16.17 19.04
CA THR A 113 -34.89 -15.31 19.22
C THR A 113 -34.53 -13.84 19.37
#